data_AF-A0A7C6ETK3-F1
#
_entry.id   AF-A0A7C6ETK3-F1
#
_cell.length_a   1.000
_cell.length_b   1.000
_cell.length_c   1.000
_cell.angle_alpha   90.00
_cell.angle_beta   90.00
_cell.angle_gamma   90.00
#
_symmetry.space_group_name_H-M   'P 1'
#
loop_
_entity.id
_entity.type
_entity.pdbx_description
1 polymer ?
#
loop_
_entity_poly.entity_id
_entity_poly.type
_entity_poly.pdbx_seq_one_letter_code
_entity_poly.pdbx_strand_id
1 'polypeptide(L)'
;MQIMKYITPGNFSFLLLFLFACGIFFHWFPPTRPIVIKLTDLFLLLMNGGVLYFIIRQDQGRKIYIWIIFTVLITFFAELAGVRTGNLFGPYLYASGMHWKIAAVPVVIA
;
A
#
# COMPACT_ATOMS: atom_id res chain seq x y z
N MET A 1 13.21 0.43 -23.53
CA MET A 1 14.13 -0.57 -22.93
C MET A 1 15.40 0.04 -22.28
N GLN A 2 15.57 1.37 -22.20
CA GLN A 2 16.73 1.99 -21.52
C GLN A 2 16.49 2.38 -20.04
N ILE A 3 15.24 2.62 -19.62
CA ILE A 3 14.90 3.04 -18.25
C ILE A 3 15.13 1.90 -17.22
N MET A 4 14.93 0.64 -17.62
CA MET A 4 15.11 -0.51 -16.72
C MET A 4 16.55 -0.68 -16.21
N LYS A 5 17.54 -0.04 -16.84
CA LYS A 5 18.93 -0.06 -16.38
C LYS A 5 19.09 0.57 -14.99
N TYR A 6 18.25 1.55 -14.65
CA TYR A 6 18.33 2.31 -13.40
C TYR A 6 17.36 1.81 -12.31
N ILE A 7 16.39 0.98 -12.69
CA ILE A 7 15.38 0.41 -11.78
C ILE A 7 15.92 -0.93 -11.24
N THR A 8 16.90 -0.82 -10.34
CA THR A 8 17.45 -1.96 -9.58
C THR A 8 16.79 -2.04 -8.20
N PRO A 9 16.81 -3.21 -7.52
CA PRO A 9 16.28 -3.33 -6.17
C PRO A 9 16.91 -2.33 -5.18
N GLY A 10 18.22 -2.08 -5.30
CA GLY A 10 18.94 -1.13 -4.47
C GLY A 10 18.48 0.31 -4.68
N ASN A 11 18.42 0.76 -5.93
CA ASN A 11 17.96 2.11 -6.26
C ASN A 11 16.48 2.32 -5.87
N PHE A 12 15.66 1.28 -6.04
CA PHE A 12 14.26 1.32 -5.64
C PHE A 12 14.10 1.39 -4.12
N SER A 13 14.93 0.67 -3.36
CA SER A 13 14.93 0.75 -1.89
C SER A 13 15.31 2.15 -1.41
N PHE A 14 16.31 2.79 -2.04
CA PHE A 14 16.66 4.18 -1.75
C PHE A 14 15.51 5.13 -2.09
N LEU A 15 14.87 4.95 -3.25
CA LEU A 15 13.70 5.74 -3.65
C LEU A 15 12.55 5.59 -2.64
N LEU A 16 12.27 4.37 -2.17
CA LEU A 16 11.26 4.12 -1.13
C LEU A 16 11.57 4.92 0.13
N LEU A 17 12.79 4.79 0.67
CA LEU A 17 13.20 5.51 1.87
C LEU A 17 13.05 7.03 1.69
N PHE A 18 13.51 7.56 0.56
CA PHE A 18 13.38 8.98 0.24
C PHE A 18 11.92 9.43 0.18
N LEU A 19 11.07 8.71 -0.56
CA LEU A 19 9.66 9.07 -0.73
C LEU A 19 8.86 8.97 0.57
N PHE A 20 9.11 7.96 1.41
CA PHE A 20 8.49 7.84 2.72
C PHE A 20 8.97 8.95 3.67
N ALA A 21 10.26 9.33 3.63
CA ALA A 21 10.78 10.46 4.39
C ALA A 21 10.15 11.80 3.95
N CYS A 22 10.00 12.03 2.64
CA CYS A 22 9.24 13.17 2.12
C CYS A 22 7.78 13.12 2.59
N GLY A 23 7.16 11.94 2.57
CA GLY A 23 5.81 11.71 3.09
C GLY A 23 5.66 12.16 4.54
N ILE A 24 6.60 11.81 5.42
CA ILE A 24 6.63 12.27 6.81
C ILE A 24 6.68 13.80 6.88
N PHE A 25 7.62 14.42 6.16
CA PHE A 25 7.79 15.87 6.14
C PHE A 25 6.52 16.60 5.70
N PHE A 26 5.91 16.18 4.59
CA PHE A 26 4.73 16.85 4.04
C PHE A 26 3.44 16.56 4.81
N HIS A 27 3.35 15.45 5.56
CA HIS A 27 2.26 15.22 6.50
C HIS A 27 2.37 16.11 7.74
N TRP A 28 3.59 16.44 8.17
CA TRP A 28 3.82 17.32 9.31
C TRP A 28 3.54 18.78 8.96
N PHE A 29 3.86 19.23 7.75
CA PHE A 29 3.64 20.61 7.34
C PHE A 29 2.15 20.88 7.00
N PRO A 30 1.42 21.72 7.76
CA PRO A 30 -0.04 21.84 7.65
C PRO A 30 -0.57 22.23 6.25
N PRO A 31 0.08 23.15 5.51
CA PRO A 31 -0.37 23.52 4.16
C PRO A 31 -0.35 22.36 3.14
N THR A 32 0.58 21.41 3.28
CA THR A 32 0.73 20.30 2.33
C THR A 32 -0.06 19.06 2.73
N ARG A 33 -0.42 18.93 4.01
CA ARG A 33 -1.14 17.77 4.55
C ARG A 33 -2.41 17.38 3.77
N PRO A 34 -3.31 18.30 3.36
CA PRO A 34 -4.50 17.92 2.59
C PRO A 34 -4.18 17.30 1.22
N ILE A 35 -3.07 17.73 0.60
CA ILE A 35 -2.61 17.22 -0.70
C ILE A 35 -2.10 15.79 -0.52
N VAL A 36 -1.24 15.57 0.48
CA VAL A 36 -0.64 14.25 0.68
C VAL A 36 -1.67 13.22 1.14
N ILE A 37 -2.65 13.61 1.96
CA ILE A 37 -3.77 12.74 2.32
C ILE A 37 -4.52 12.27 1.06
N LYS A 38 -4.84 13.16 0.11
CA LYS A 38 -5.50 12.78 -1.15
C LYS A 38 -4.68 11.83 -2.01
N LEU A 39 -3.35 11.94 -1.95
CA LEU A 39 -2.44 11.11 -2.73
C LEU A 39 -2.08 9.79 -2.04
N THR A 40 -2.49 9.58 -0.78
CA THR A 40 -2.02 8.46 0.05
C THR A 40 -2.36 7.11 -0.58
N ASP A 41 -3.60 6.91 -1.04
CA ASP A 41 -4.02 5.64 -1.66
C ASP A 41 -3.20 5.32 -2.90
N LEU A 42 -3.03 6.30 -3.79
CA LEU A 42 -2.24 6.15 -5.00
C LEU A 42 -0.77 5.86 -4.66
N PHE A 43 -0.21 6.60 -3.70
CA PHE A 43 1.17 6.43 -3.26
C PHE A 43 1.42 5.02 -2.75
N LEU A 44 0.61 4.55 -1.81
CA LEU A 44 0.74 3.21 -1.24
C LEU A 44 0.55 2.13 -2.31
N LEU A 45 -0.39 2.31 -3.24
CA LEU A 45 -0.59 1.36 -4.34
C LEU A 45 0.66 1.26 -5.23
N LEU A 46 1.27 2.39 -5.59
CA LEU A 46 2.47 2.43 -6.42
C LEU A 46 3.68 1.83 -5.71
N MET A 47 3.86 2.10 -4.41
CA MET A 47 4.99 1.57 -3.65
C MET A 47 4.89 0.05 -3.47
N ASN A 48 3.71 -0.44 -3.06
CA ASN A 48 3.47 -1.89 -2.93
C ASN A 48 3.56 -2.60 -4.29
N GLY A 49 2.99 -2.01 -5.34
CA GLY A 49 3.09 -2.54 -6.71
C GLY A 49 4.54 -2.63 -7.20
N GLY A 50 5.37 -1.63 -6.87
CA GLY A 50 6.80 -1.65 -7.18
C GLY A 50 7.55 -2.77 -6.44
N VAL A 51 7.24 -3.01 -5.17
CA VAL A 51 7.81 -4.15 -4.42
C VAL A 51 7.38 -5.48 -5.05
N LEU A 52 6.09 -5.67 -5.31
CA LEU A 52 5.57 -6.88 -5.96
C LEU A 52 6.19 -7.12 -7.33
N TYR A 53 6.42 -6.06 -8.11
CA TYR A 53 7.09 -6.16 -9.41
C TYR A 53 8.48 -6.82 -9.31
N PHE A 54 9.29 -6.40 -8.33
CA PHE A 54 10.61 -7.02 -8.13
C PHE A 54 10.52 -8.46 -7.64
N ILE A 55 9.54 -8.79 -6.80
CA ILE A 55 9.33 -10.17 -6.31
C ILE A 55 8.90 -11.09 -7.46
N ILE A 56 7.92 -10.68 -8.26
CA ILE A 56 7.41 -11.47 -9.39
C ILE A 56 8.51 -11.72 -10.42
N ARG A 57 9.44 -10.78 -10.60
CA ARG A 57 10.58 -10.93 -11.52
C ARG A 57 11.64 -11.94 -11.06
N GLN A 58 11.64 -12.36 -9.80
CA GLN A 58 12.59 -13.38 -9.29
C GLN A 58 12.16 -14.82 -9.62
N ASP A 59 11.38 -15.01 -10.69
CA ASP A 59 10.91 -16.30 -11.22
C ASP A 59 10.33 -17.26 -10.16
N GLN A 60 9.42 -16.75 -9.33
CA GLN A 60 8.74 -17.53 -8.29
C GLN A 60 7.66 -18.49 -8.84
N GLY A 61 7.49 -18.54 -10.18
CA GLY A 61 6.48 -19.33 -10.86
C GLY A 61 5.04 -19.01 -10.44
N ARG A 62 4.13 -19.99 -10.52
CA ARG A 62 2.71 -19.79 -10.17
C ARG A 62 2.47 -19.55 -8.67
N LYS A 63 3.42 -19.93 -7.81
CA LYS A 63 3.27 -19.88 -6.34
C LYS A 63 3.06 -18.45 -5.83
N ILE A 64 3.74 -17.47 -6.41
CA ILE A 64 3.60 -16.06 -5.98
C ILE A 64 2.19 -15.53 -6.23
N TYR A 65 1.56 -15.88 -7.36
CA TYR A 65 0.21 -15.42 -7.68
C TYR A 65 -0.83 -16.05 -6.74
N ILE A 66 -0.66 -17.33 -6.41
CA ILE A 66 -1.48 -18.01 -5.40
C ILE A 66 -1.32 -17.29 -4.06
N TRP A 67 -0.08 -17.03 -3.65
CA TRP A 67 0.19 -16.31 -2.41
C TRP A 67 -0.42 -14.90 -2.39
N ILE A 68 -0.32 -14.12 -3.47
CA ILE A 68 -0.92 -12.78 -3.58
C ILE A 68 -2.44 -12.88 -3.40
N ILE A 69 -3.11 -13.77 -4.13
CA ILE A 69 -4.58 -13.91 -4.08
C ILE A 69 -5.02 -14.31 -2.66
N PHE A 70 -4.38 -15.32 -2.07
CA PHE A 70 -4.74 -15.77 -0.73
C PHE A 70 -4.48 -14.70 0.32
N THR A 71 -3.34 -13.99 0.23
CA THR A 71 -3.00 -12.92 1.17
C THR A 71 -4.06 -11.83 1.10
N VAL A 72 -4.33 -11.26 -0.08
CA VAL A 72 -5.32 -10.20 -0.26
C VAL A 72 -6.71 -10.62 0.21
N LEU A 73 -7.16 -11.84 -0.09
CA LEU A 73 -8.48 -12.29 0.36
C LEU A 73 -8.52 -12.40 1.90
N ILE A 74 -7.51 -13.02 2.50
CA ILE A 74 -7.47 -13.21 3.96
C ILE A 74 -7.40 -11.86 4.68
N THR A 75 -6.52 -10.96 4.25
CA THR A 75 -6.36 -9.64 4.87
C THR A 75 -7.59 -8.77 4.65
N PHE A 76 -8.21 -8.78 3.47
CA PHE A 76 -9.45 -8.05 3.21
C PHE A 76 -10.61 -8.53 4.08
N PHE A 77 -10.82 -9.85 4.19
CA PHE A 77 -11.90 -10.37 5.01
C PHE A 77 -11.63 -10.19 6.51
N ALA A 78 -10.37 -10.25 6.94
CA ALA A 78 -9.99 -9.91 8.31
C ALA A 78 -10.30 -8.43 8.62
N GLU A 79 -9.92 -7.51 7.74
CA GLU A 79 -10.23 -6.09 7.90
C GLU A 79 -11.74 -5.81 7.83
N LEU A 80 -12.46 -6.47 6.92
CA LEU A 80 -13.92 -6.33 6.83
C LEU A 80 -14.60 -6.81 8.11
N ALA A 81 -14.19 -7.97 8.64
CA ALA A 81 -14.68 -8.46 9.91
C ALA A 81 -14.32 -7.50 11.05
N GLY A 82 -13.10 -6.95 11.06
CA GLY A 82 -12.65 -5.94 12.02
C GLY A 82 -13.53 -4.70 12.03
N VAL A 83 -13.70 -4.04 10.87
CA VAL A 83 -14.50 -2.81 10.71
C VAL A 83 -15.98 -3.05 11.02
N ARG A 84 -16.54 -4.21 10.66
CA ARG A 84 -17.98 -4.49 10.83
C ARG A 84 -18.35 -4.96 12.24
N THR A 85 -17.48 -5.73 12.89
CA THR A 85 -17.81 -6.36 14.18
C THR A 85 -17.11 -5.69 15.36
N GLY A 86 -15.96 -5.07 15.13
CA GLY A 86 -15.07 -4.59 16.19
C GLY A 86 -14.40 -5.71 17.00
N ASN A 87 -14.59 -6.99 16.66
CA ASN A 87 -14.11 -8.10 17.49
C ASN A 87 -12.63 -8.42 17.30
N LEU A 88 -12.06 -8.13 16.12
CA LEU A 88 -10.65 -8.44 15.81
C LEU A 88 -9.69 -7.35 16.30
N PHE A 89 -10.06 -6.08 16.12
CA PHE A 89 -9.17 -4.94 16.38
C PHE A 89 -9.80 -3.88 17.32
N GLY A 90 -10.93 -4.20 17.95
CA GLY A 90 -11.76 -3.22 18.66
C GLY A 90 -12.66 -2.42 17.72
N PRO A 91 -13.57 -1.57 18.24
CA PRO A 91 -14.37 -0.67 17.40
C PRO A 91 -13.49 0.47 16.84
N TYR A 92 -13.38 0.57 15.52
CA TYR A 92 -12.69 1.66 14.83
C TYR A 92 -13.38 2.02 13.51
N LEU A 93 -13.10 3.22 13.01
CA LEU A 93 -13.55 3.70 11.71
C LEU A 93 -12.37 4.32 10.96
N TYR A 94 -12.19 3.93 9.71
CA TYR A 94 -11.22 4.60 8.84
C TYR A 94 -11.68 6.03 8.54
N ALA A 95 -10.83 7.00 8.87
CA ALA A 95 -11.03 8.41 8.55
C ALA A 95 -11.15 8.65 7.03
N SER A 96 -11.47 9.89 6.66
CA SER A 96 -11.65 10.32 5.26
C SER A 96 -10.36 10.33 4.42
N GLY A 97 -9.20 10.07 5.02
CA GLY A 97 -7.91 10.14 4.32
C GLY A 97 -7.61 8.97 3.39
N MET A 98 -8.31 7.85 3.54
CA MET A 98 -8.29 6.75 2.57
C MET A 98 -9.60 6.78 1.81
N HIS A 99 -9.53 7.00 0.51
CA HIS A 99 -10.67 7.34 -0.34
C HIS A 99 -11.21 6.08 -1.04
N TRP A 100 -10.32 5.18 -1.45
CA TRP A 100 -10.68 3.95 -2.16
C TRP A 100 -11.04 2.85 -1.16
N LYS A 101 -12.35 2.73 -0.87
CA LYS A 101 -12.88 1.73 0.07
C LYS A 101 -13.86 0.78 -0.61
N ILE A 102 -13.83 -0.48 -0.22
CA ILE A 102 -14.86 -1.49 -0.51
C ILE A 102 -15.48 -1.89 0.82
N ALA A 103 -16.80 -1.74 0.97
CA ALA A 103 -17.51 -2.09 2.21
C ALA A 103 -16.94 -1.43 3.49
N ALA A 104 -16.42 -0.21 3.37
CA ALA A 104 -15.71 0.59 4.39
C ALA A 104 -14.26 0.16 4.71
N VAL A 105 -13.73 -0.83 4.00
CA VAL A 105 -12.32 -1.28 4.08
C VAL A 105 -11.49 -0.60 2.98
N PRO A 106 -10.40 0.11 3.30
CA PRO A 106 -9.48 0.66 2.32
C PRO A 106 -8.80 -0.42 1.48
N VAL A 107 -8.91 -0.33 0.15
CA VAL A 107 -8.42 -1.36 -0.78
C VAL A 107 -6.91 -1.55 -0.70
N VAL A 108 -6.16 -0.49 -0.41
CA VAL A 108 -4.69 -0.50 -0.48
C VAL A 108 -4.03 -1.11 0.76
N ILE A 109 -4.78 -1.26 1.85
CA ILE A 109 -4.30 -1.87 3.12
C ILE A 109 -4.83 -3.31 3.27
N ALA A 110 -5.87 -3.63 2.50
CA ALA A 110 -6.56 -4.90 2.54
C ALA A 110 -5.82 -6.03 1.84
#